data_AF-A0A4Q2Z7E1-F1
#
_entry.id   AF-A0A4Q2Z7E1-F1
#
_cell.length_a   1.000
_cell.length_b   1.000
_cell.length_c   1.000
_cell.angle_alpha   90.00
_cell.angle_beta   90.00
_cell.angle_gamma   90.00
#
_symmetry.space_group_name_H-M   'P 1'
#
loop_
_entity.id
_entity.type
_entity.pdbx_description
1 polymer ?
#
loop_
_entity_poly.entity_id
_entity_poly.type
_entity_poly.pdbx_seq_one_letter_code
_entity_poly.pdbx_strand_id
1 'polypeptide(L)'
;MKTTLLALTAAACLPAFAATVTHTFSGVTTSNWVAEGPITSEFPIGTKWTVTAQWDSASAPLFSSDTQSQYRLTKFTTTLQGKTGTWTTSSLADKASFTLNKFGSDEIQFTSGWGPANHTNQTIGDLAPYSINVTLKDPTGKAISTLNSAPSAIDLAKWDLVNSEFKIYLSDSGLTGIYL
;
A
#
# COMPACT_ATOMS: atom_id res chain seq x y z
N MET A 1 25.86 61.62 15.00
CA MET A 1 25.93 60.18 15.35
C MET A 1 25.13 59.42 14.29
N LYS A 2 25.74 58.46 13.59
CA LYS A 2 25.07 57.63 12.58
C LYS A 2 24.45 56.41 13.27
N THR A 3 23.13 56.30 13.23
CA THR A 3 22.39 55.15 13.77
C THR A 3 22.38 54.04 12.73
N THR A 4 23.14 52.98 12.96
CA THR A 4 23.12 51.78 12.12
C THR A 4 21.91 50.93 12.51
N LEU A 5 20.95 50.80 11.61
CA LEU A 5 19.79 49.93 11.77
C LEU A 5 20.20 48.50 11.35
N LEU A 6 20.32 47.58 12.30
CA LEU A 6 20.47 46.15 12.01
C LEU A 6 19.08 45.59 11.65
N ALA A 7 18.86 45.32 10.36
CA ALA A 7 17.71 44.57 9.90
C ALA A 7 17.92 43.08 10.24
N LEU A 8 17.21 42.60 11.25
CA LEU A 8 17.12 41.17 11.57
C LEU A 8 16.23 40.51 10.50
N THR A 9 16.84 39.85 9.52
CA THR A 9 16.09 38.98 8.59
C THR A 9 15.57 37.78 9.37
N ALA A 10 14.29 37.82 9.77
CA ALA A 10 13.59 36.63 10.23
C ALA A 10 13.49 35.67 9.05
N ALA A 11 14.30 34.61 9.06
CA ALA A 11 14.09 33.48 8.17
C ALA A 11 12.74 32.85 8.52
N ALA A 12 11.71 33.18 7.75
CA ALA A 12 10.43 32.53 7.84
C ALA A 12 10.65 31.05 7.46
N CYS A 13 10.75 30.19 8.46
CA CYS A 13 10.68 28.75 8.30
C CYS A 13 9.22 28.46 7.94
N LEU A 14 8.88 28.58 6.65
CA LEU A 14 7.59 28.15 6.14
C LEU A 14 7.45 26.66 6.50
N PRO A 15 6.31 26.24 7.08
CA PRO A 15 6.09 24.82 7.31
C PRO A 15 6.21 24.10 5.98
N ALA A 16 7.16 23.19 5.87
CA ALA A 16 7.24 22.28 4.75
C ALA A 16 5.95 21.47 4.78
N PHE A 17 4.97 21.83 3.96
CA PHE A 17 3.75 21.07 3.84
C PHE A 17 4.13 19.68 3.33
N ALA A 18 3.79 18.69 4.14
CA ALA A 18 3.76 17.29 3.77
C ALA A 18 3.21 17.11 2.34
N ALA A 19 4.05 16.63 1.42
CA ALA A 19 3.59 16.29 0.08
C ALA A 19 2.86 14.94 0.12
N THR A 20 1.76 14.82 -0.62
CA THR A 20 1.14 13.51 -0.86
C THR A 20 1.95 12.77 -1.91
N VAL A 21 2.46 11.60 -1.55
CA VAL A 21 3.11 10.67 -2.49
C VAL A 21 2.03 9.73 -3.02
N THR A 22 2.02 9.46 -4.32
CA THR A 22 1.09 8.53 -4.97
C THR A 22 1.86 7.60 -5.88
N HIS A 23 1.63 6.30 -5.72
CA HIS A 23 2.16 5.29 -6.63
C HIS A 23 1.06 4.36 -7.11
N THR A 24 1.20 3.94 -8.37
CA THR A 24 0.29 2.98 -9.00
C THR A 24 1.09 1.77 -9.43
N PHE A 25 0.66 0.61 -8.95
CA PHE A 25 1.15 -0.71 -9.33
C PHE A 25 0.15 -1.35 -10.27
N SER A 26 0.62 -2.19 -11.18
CA SER A 26 -0.27 -2.94 -12.07
C SER A 26 0.34 -4.28 -12.41
N GLY A 27 -0.52 -5.25 -12.69
CA GLY A 27 -0.10 -6.58 -13.09
C GLY A 27 -1.26 -7.40 -13.62
N VAL A 28 -1.04 -8.70 -13.69
CA VAL A 28 -2.06 -9.69 -14.06
C VAL A 28 -2.14 -10.75 -12.97
N THR A 29 -3.33 -11.31 -12.73
CA THR A 29 -3.49 -12.46 -11.84
C THR A 29 -2.76 -13.66 -12.43
N THR A 30 -1.87 -14.28 -11.65
CA THR A 30 -1.09 -15.45 -12.09
C THR A 30 -1.62 -16.75 -11.49
N SER A 31 -2.34 -16.66 -10.37
CA SER A 31 -3.03 -17.77 -9.73
C SER A 31 -4.32 -17.28 -9.09
N ASN A 32 -5.34 -18.14 -9.08
CA ASN A 32 -6.56 -17.96 -8.31
C ASN A 32 -6.63 -19.09 -7.29
N TRP A 33 -6.58 -18.78 -6.00
CA TRP A 33 -6.74 -19.76 -4.91
C TRP A 33 -8.14 -19.69 -4.26
N VAL A 34 -9.15 -19.28 -5.03
CA VAL A 34 -10.57 -19.47 -4.65
C VAL A 34 -10.96 -20.89 -5.05
N ALA A 35 -11.84 -21.55 -4.29
CA ALA A 35 -12.60 -22.67 -4.83
C ALA A 35 -13.25 -22.25 -6.17
N GLU A 36 -13.25 -23.14 -7.16
CA GLU A 36 -13.82 -22.85 -8.47
C GLU A 36 -15.25 -22.31 -8.33
N GLY A 37 -15.55 -21.18 -8.98
CA GLY A 37 -16.84 -20.51 -8.80
C GLY A 37 -17.02 -19.24 -9.64
N PRO A 38 -18.08 -18.46 -9.35
CA PRO A 38 -18.40 -17.25 -10.10
C PRO A 38 -17.26 -16.21 -10.12
N ILE A 39 -16.50 -16.09 -9.03
CA ILE A 39 -15.39 -15.13 -8.93
C ILE A 39 -14.23 -15.50 -9.85
N THR A 40 -13.82 -16.77 -9.89
CA THR A 40 -12.74 -17.19 -10.80
C THR A 40 -13.18 -17.16 -12.26
N SER A 41 -14.48 -17.28 -12.51
CA SER A 41 -15.07 -17.11 -13.84
C SER A 41 -15.07 -15.65 -14.29
N GLU A 42 -15.40 -14.71 -13.39
CA GLU A 42 -15.40 -13.26 -13.64
C GLU A 42 -13.99 -12.67 -13.73
N PHE A 43 -13.09 -13.15 -12.87
CA PHE A 43 -11.70 -12.71 -12.76
C PHE A 43 -10.74 -13.92 -12.92
N PRO A 44 -10.60 -14.48 -14.13
CA PRO A 44 -9.70 -15.62 -14.37
C PRO A 44 -8.22 -15.24 -14.20
N ILE A 45 -7.34 -16.25 -14.23
CA ILE A 45 -5.90 -16.02 -14.45
C ILE A 45 -5.73 -15.17 -15.72
N GLY A 46 -4.90 -14.13 -15.63
CA GLY A 46 -4.72 -13.11 -16.67
C GLY A 46 -5.55 -11.85 -16.47
N THR A 47 -6.45 -11.80 -15.48
CA THR A 47 -7.17 -10.58 -15.11
C THR A 47 -6.18 -9.49 -14.73
N LYS A 48 -6.28 -8.35 -15.41
CA LYS A 48 -5.46 -7.17 -15.10
C LYS A 48 -5.94 -6.54 -13.80
N TRP A 49 -4.98 -6.15 -12.97
CA TRP A 49 -5.24 -5.44 -11.73
C TRP A 49 -4.38 -4.18 -11.66
N THR A 50 -4.90 -3.19 -10.95
CA THR A 50 -4.20 -1.94 -10.64
C THR A 50 -4.40 -1.62 -9.17
N VAL A 51 -3.34 -1.20 -8.49
CA VAL A 51 -3.38 -0.73 -7.11
C VAL A 51 -2.78 0.65 -7.03
N THR A 52 -3.49 1.60 -6.41
CA THR A 52 -2.96 2.93 -6.11
C THR A 52 -2.78 3.09 -4.61
N ALA A 53 -1.56 3.37 -4.17
CA ALA A 53 -1.22 3.65 -2.78
C ALA A 53 -0.83 5.13 -2.64
N GLN A 54 -1.34 5.80 -1.61
CA GLN A 54 -1.01 7.18 -1.27
C GLN A 54 -0.62 7.30 0.20
N TRP A 55 0.36 8.13 0.48
CA TRP A 55 0.77 8.47 1.85
C TRP A 55 1.28 9.90 1.94
N ASP A 56 1.38 10.38 3.17
CA ASP A 56 2.06 11.63 3.49
C ASP A 56 3.58 11.38 3.55
N SER A 57 4.32 12.09 2.69
CA SER A 57 5.79 12.05 2.56
C SER A 57 6.56 12.31 3.86
N ALA A 58 5.93 12.98 4.82
CA ALA A 58 6.49 13.39 6.10
C ALA A 58 5.79 12.72 7.30
N SER A 59 4.92 11.73 7.06
CA SER A 59 4.26 11.01 8.15
C SER A 59 5.25 10.29 9.05
N ALA A 60 5.03 10.39 10.36
CA ALA A 60 5.73 9.57 11.33
C ALA A 60 5.26 8.10 11.20
N PRO A 61 6.14 7.13 11.51
CA PRO A 61 5.73 5.73 11.55
C PRO A 61 4.67 5.51 12.63
N LEU A 62 3.70 4.64 12.34
CA LEU A 62 2.76 4.09 13.32
C LEU A 62 3.47 3.15 14.31
N PHE A 63 4.51 2.47 13.82
CA PHE A 63 5.35 1.54 14.55
C PHE A 63 6.74 1.50 13.91
N SER A 64 7.79 1.37 14.73
CA SER A 64 9.15 1.15 14.25
C SER A 64 9.93 0.23 15.20
N SER A 65 10.80 -0.59 14.62
CA SER A 65 11.73 -1.52 15.25
C SER A 65 12.96 -1.71 14.36
N ASP A 66 13.94 -2.48 14.82
CA ASP A 66 15.18 -2.76 14.06
C ASP A 66 14.94 -3.54 12.76
N THR A 67 13.80 -4.22 12.63
CA THR A 67 13.48 -5.07 11.47
C THR A 67 12.24 -4.62 10.71
N GLN A 68 11.46 -3.68 11.23
CA GLN A 68 10.19 -3.30 10.64
C GLN A 68 9.79 -1.86 10.98
N SER A 69 9.26 -1.14 9.99
CA SER A 69 8.57 0.14 10.18
C SER A 69 7.26 0.19 9.41
N GLN A 70 6.19 0.64 10.07
CA GLN A 70 4.85 0.76 9.48
C GLN A 70 4.42 2.22 9.41
N TYR A 71 3.78 2.58 8.31
CA TYR A 71 3.30 3.93 8.03
C TYR A 71 1.85 3.88 7.56
N ARG A 72 1.10 4.95 7.82
CA ARG A 72 -0.29 5.06 7.37
C ARG A 72 -0.34 5.38 5.88
N LEU A 73 -1.23 4.69 5.17
CA LEU A 73 -1.65 5.11 3.83
C LEU A 73 -2.84 6.07 3.98
N THR A 74 -2.81 7.18 3.26
CA THR A 74 -3.97 8.08 3.15
C THR A 74 -5.00 7.52 2.18
N LYS A 75 -4.58 6.67 1.24
CA LYS A 75 -5.47 5.97 0.30
C LYS A 75 -4.83 4.67 -0.18
N PHE A 76 -5.63 3.62 -0.27
CA PHE A 76 -5.29 2.39 -0.97
C PHE A 76 -6.49 1.98 -1.82
N THR A 77 -6.33 2.01 -3.13
CA THR A 77 -7.39 1.70 -4.10
C THR A 77 -6.98 0.50 -4.93
N THR A 78 -7.90 -0.42 -5.18
CA THR A 78 -7.68 -1.60 -6.02
C THR A 78 -8.73 -1.66 -7.11
N THR A 79 -8.29 -1.98 -8.31
CA THR A 79 -9.14 -2.15 -9.49
C THR A 79 -8.83 -3.48 -10.16
N LEU A 80 -9.86 -4.25 -10.51
CA LEU A 80 -9.78 -5.49 -11.28
C LEU A 80 -10.57 -5.34 -12.59
N GLN A 81 -9.97 -5.73 -13.71
CA GLN A 81 -10.63 -5.73 -15.03
C GLN A 81 -11.32 -7.08 -15.25
N GLY A 82 -12.54 -7.22 -14.73
CA GLY A 82 -13.39 -8.41 -14.89
C GLY A 82 -13.99 -8.51 -16.29
N LYS A 83 -14.56 -9.67 -16.60
CA LYS A 83 -15.22 -9.93 -17.90
C LYS A 83 -16.49 -9.10 -18.09
N THR A 84 -17.27 -8.92 -17.04
CA THR A 84 -18.54 -8.17 -17.09
C THR A 84 -18.36 -6.68 -16.81
N GLY A 85 -17.20 -6.28 -16.28
CA GLY A 85 -16.88 -4.89 -16.04
C GLY A 85 -15.68 -4.68 -15.12
N THR A 86 -15.37 -3.41 -14.87
CA THR A 86 -14.31 -3.05 -13.92
C THR A 86 -14.88 -3.02 -12.51
N TRP A 87 -14.27 -3.79 -11.62
CA TRP A 87 -14.53 -3.71 -10.18
C TRP A 87 -13.48 -2.81 -9.53
N THR A 88 -13.89 -1.85 -8.68
CA THR A 88 -12.96 -0.95 -7.99
C THR A 88 -13.37 -0.77 -6.54
N THR A 89 -12.43 -0.93 -5.63
CA THR A 89 -12.64 -0.70 -4.20
C THR A 89 -11.53 0.16 -3.61
N SER A 90 -11.74 0.67 -2.40
CA SER A 90 -10.72 1.39 -1.63
C SER A 90 -10.80 1.00 -0.17
N SER A 91 -9.64 0.96 0.48
CA SER A 91 -9.53 0.84 1.93
C SER A 91 -10.20 2.00 2.64
N LEU A 92 -10.68 1.77 3.85
CA LEU A 92 -10.88 2.84 4.81
C LEU A 92 -9.51 3.39 5.22
N ALA A 93 -9.27 4.67 4.97
CA ALA A 93 -7.94 5.28 5.06
C ALA A 93 -7.28 5.18 6.44
N ASP A 94 -8.06 5.07 7.52
CA ASP A 94 -7.53 4.90 8.87
C ASP A 94 -6.98 3.48 9.16
N LYS A 95 -7.26 2.52 8.27
CA LYS A 95 -6.82 1.12 8.38
C LYS A 95 -5.69 0.77 7.43
N ALA A 96 -5.58 1.49 6.32
CA ALA A 96 -4.58 1.22 5.30
C ALA A 96 -3.18 1.60 5.77
N SER A 97 -2.21 0.75 5.46
CA SER A 97 -0.81 0.98 5.83
C SER A 97 0.13 0.39 4.81
N PHE A 98 1.38 0.84 4.86
CA PHE A 98 2.46 0.09 4.27
C PHE A 98 3.53 -0.18 5.33
N THR A 99 4.21 -1.31 5.18
CA THR A 99 5.22 -1.78 6.11
C THR A 99 6.50 -2.08 5.35
N LEU A 100 7.61 -1.51 5.80
CA LEU A 100 8.96 -1.89 5.40
C LEU A 100 9.44 -3.01 6.32
N ASN A 101 9.94 -4.10 5.74
CA ASN A 101 10.42 -5.27 6.48
C ASN A 101 11.85 -5.62 6.04
N LYS A 102 12.71 -5.95 7.01
CA LYS A 102 14.07 -6.47 6.79
C LYS A 102 14.19 -7.90 7.32
N PHE A 103 14.01 -8.90 6.46
CA PHE A 103 14.13 -10.32 6.84
C PHE A 103 14.69 -11.18 5.70
N GLY A 104 16.01 -11.32 5.60
CA GLY A 104 16.67 -12.12 4.55
C GLY A 104 16.60 -11.50 3.14
N SER A 105 15.45 -10.92 2.77
CA SER A 105 15.22 -9.95 1.71
C SER A 105 14.53 -8.70 2.30
N ASP A 106 14.68 -7.57 1.62
CA ASP A 106 13.92 -6.37 1.95
C ASP A 106 12.54 -6.47 1.30
N GLU A 107 11.48 -6.13 2.04
CA GLU A 107 10.11 -6.16 1.53
C GLU A 107 9.37 -4.86 1.87
N ILE A 108 8.52 -4.41 0.95
CA ILE A 108 7.49 -3.40 1.24
C ILE A 108 6.12 -4.03 1.02
N GLN A 109 5.32 -4.08 2.08
CA GLN A 109 3.98 -4.63 2.06
C GLN A 109 2.97 -3.50 2.22
N PHE A 110 2.16 -3.25 1.20
CA PHE A 110 1.00 -2.38 1.25
C PHE A 110 -0.23 -3.20 1.61
N THR A 111 -1.04 -2.72 2.56
CA THR A 111 -2.26 -3.40 3.00
C THR A 111 -3.44 -2.43 3.09
N SER A 112 -4.62 -2.89 2.67
CA SER A 112 -5.88 -2.16 2.86
C SER A 112 -6.37 -2.16 4.31
N GLY A 113 -5.81 -3.02 5.17
CA GLY A 113 -6.23 -3.26 6.55
C GLY A 113 -6.16 -4.74 6.93
N TRP A 114 -6.24 -5.04 8.23
CA TRP A 114 -6.02 -6.39 8.78
C TRP A 114 -7.28 -7.03 9.39
N GLY A 115 -7.75 -8.13 8.81
CA GLY A 115 -8.79 -8.97 9.40
C GLY A 115 -10.22 -8.59 9.01
N PRO A 116 -11.21 -9.43 9.38
CA PRO A 116 -12.56 -9.42 8.80
C PRO A 116 -13.23 -8.06 8.82
N ALA A 117 -13.07 -7.28 9.90
CA ALA A 117 -13.72 -5.99 10.09
C ALA A 117 -13.13 -4.82 9.25
N ASN A 118 -12.02 -5.05 8.54
CA ASN A 118 -11.34 -4.00 7.78
C ASN A 118 -11.75 -4.08 6.31
N HIS A 119 -13.02 -3.79 6.08
CA HIS A 119 -13.67 -3.91 4.78
C HIS A 119 -13.25 -2.76 3.89
N THR A 120 -12.84 -3.10 2.67
CA THR A 120 -12.83 -2.14 1.59
C THR A 120 -14.26 -1.64 1.33
N ASN A 121 -14.41 -0.52 0.63
CA ASN A 121 -15.73 0.12 0.46
C ASN A 121 -16.68 -0.59 -0.52
N GLN A 122 -16.30 -1.75 -1.08
CA GLN A 122 -17.11 -2.54 -2.01
C GLN A 122 -16.86 -4.04 -1.82
N THR A 123 -17.92 -4.84 -1.99
CA THR A 123 -17.85 -6.31 -2.08
C THR A 123 -17.52 -6.75 -3.50
N ILE A 124 -17.06 -7.99 -3.65
CA ILE A 124 -16.81 -8.65 -4.94
C ILE A 124 -17.80 -9.82 -5.08
N GLY A 125 -18.86 -9.60 -5.86
CA GLY A 125 -20.03 -10.48 -5.78
C GLY A 125 -20.66 -10.44 -4.39
N ASP A 126 -20.82 -11.62 -3.79
CA ASP A 126 -21.31 -11.84 -2.41
C ASP A 126 -20.19 -11.90 -1.35
N LEU A 127 -18.91 -11.84 -1.76
CA LEU A 127 -17.78 -11.89 -0.85
C LEU A 127 -17.32 -10.50 -0.41
N ALA A 128 -16.95 -10.40 0.87
CA ALA A 128 -16.35 -9.20 1.44
C ALA A 128 -14.82 -9.32 1.43
N PRO A 129 -14.08 -8.42 0.72
CA PRO A 129 -12.64 -8.32 0.88
C PRO A 129 -12.32 -7.77 2.27
N TYR A 130 -11.55 -8.53 3.05
CA TYR A 130 -11.15 -8.11 4.39
C TYR A 130 -9.66 -7.74 4.51
N SER A 131 -8.87 -8.07 3.49
CA SER A 131 -7.51 -7.55 3.33
C SER A 131 -7.09 -7.65 1.87
N ILE A 132 -6.42 -6.62 1.37
CA ILE A 132 -5.75 -6.62 0.07
C ILE A 132 -4.30 -6.27 0.33
N ASN A 133 -3.39 -7.13 -0.12
CA ASN A 133 -1.96 -6.98 0.07
C ASN A 133 -1.24 -6.90 -1.27
N VAL A 134 -0.35 -5.92 -1.40
CA VAL A 134 0.70 -5.89 -2.43
C VAL A 134 2.04 -5.95 -1.71
N THR A 135 2.84 -6.97 -1.97
CA THR A 135 4.20 -7.08 -1.45
C THR A 135 5.19 -6.91 -2.58
N LEU A 136 6.01 -5.86 -2.53
CA LEU A 136 7.17 -5.72 -3.41
C LEU A 136 8.40 -6.27 -2.70
N LYS A 137 9.18 -7.09 -3.40
CA LYS A 137 10.37 -7.72 -2.86
C LYS A 137 11.61 -7.07 -3.46
N ASP A 138 12.65 -6.92 -2.65
CA ASP A 138 14.00 -6.67 -3.13
C ASP A 138 14.88 -7.86 -2.74
N PRO A 139 15.17 -8.78 -3.68
CA PRO A 139 15.99 -9.95 -3.40
C PRO A 139 17.45 -9.58 -3.09
N THR A 140 17.89 -8.34 -3.36
CA THR A 140 19.26 -7.90 -3.05
C THR A 140 19.43 -7.47 -1.60
N GLY A 141 18.33 -7.17 -0.88
CA GLY A 141 18.34 -6.73 0.51
C GLY A 141 19.01 -5.36 0.72
N LYS A 142 18.93 -4.47 -0.27
CA LYS A 142 19.60 -3.16 -0.28
C LYS A 142 18.66 -1.99 -0.50
N ALA A 143 17.39 -2.23 -0.82
CA ALA A 143 16.40 -1.20 -1.07
C ALA A 143 16.09 -0.38 0.18
N ILE A 144 16.17 -0.96 1.38
CA ILE A 144 15.93 -0.26 2.64
C ILE A 144 17.27 0.10 3.29
N SER A 145 17.73 1.34 3.08
CA SER A 145 18.93 1.85 3.76
C SER A 145 18.68 2.09 5.26
N THR A 146 17.52 2.65 5.62
CA THR A 146 17.12 2.95 7.00
C THR A 146 15.63 2.72 7.19
N LEU A 147 15.21 2.23 8.37
CA LEU A 147 13.81 1.99 8.69
C LEU A 147 13.11 3.21 9.33
N ASN A 148 13.87 4.16 9.84
CA ASN A 148 13.36 5.35 10.56
C ASN A 148 13.26 6.60 9.68
N SER A 149 13.51 6.49 8.37
CA SER A 149 13.42 7.63 7.47
C SER A 149 11.97 7.98 7.15
N ALA A 150 11.71 9.26 6.92
CA ALA A 150 10.41 9.70 6.42
C ALA A 150 10.05 8.93 5.14
N PRO A 151 8.76 8.62 4.89
CA PRO A 151 8.32 7.89 3.70
C PRO A 151 8.78 8.48 2.36
N SER A 152 9.11 9.77 2.33
CA SER A 152 9.73 10.45 1.18
C SER A 152 11.04 9.83 0.71
N ALA A 153 11.74 9.07 1.57
CA ALA A 153 13.00 8.40 1.25
C ALA A 153 12.82 7.04 0.55
N ILE A 154 11.58 6.55 0.43
CA ILE A 154 11.30 5.26 -0.20
C ILE A 154 11.39 5.41 -1.71
N ASP A 155 12.44 4.84 -2.29
CA ASP A 155 12.66 4.82 -3.73
C ASP A 155 12.13 3.52 -4.33
N LEU A 156 10.91 3.56 -4.89
CA LEU A 156 10.27 2.40 -5.50
C LEU A 156 10.99 1.88 -6.76
N ALA A 157 11.90 2.65 -7.37
CA ALA A 157 12.68 2.17 -8.51
C ALA A 157 13.70 1.08 -8.12
N LYS A 158 13.99 0.93 -6.82
CA LYS A 158 14.90 -0.09 -6.27
C LYS A 158 14.23 -1.43 -5.99
N TRP A 159 12.93 -1.54 -6.22
CA TRP A 159 12.13 -2.71 -5.85
C TRP A 159 11.78 -3.56 -7.06
N ASP A 160 11.82 -4.88 -6.90
CA ASP A 160 11.52 -5.81 -7.98
C ASP A 160 10.01 -6.00 -8.13
N LEU A 161 9.44 -5.23 -9.04
CA LEU A 161 8.02 -5.31 -9.40
C LEU A 161 7.65 -6.63 -10.07
N VAL A 162 8.60 -7.33 -10.70
CA VAL A 162 8.34 -8.58 -11.44
C VAL A 162 8.09 -9.73 -10.46
N ASN A 163 8.82 -9.76 -9.36
CA ASN A 163 8.66 -10.77 -8.30
C ASN A 163 7.72 -10.34 -7.16
N SER A 164 6.94 -9.29 -7.39
CA SER A 164 5.97 -8.78 -6.41
C SER A 164 4.73 -9.68 -6.33
N GLU A 165 4.17 -9.81 -5.13
CA GLU A 165 2.98 -10.60 -4.88
C GLU A 165 1.76 -9.68 -4.71
N PHE A 166 0.65 -10.04 -5.34
CA PHE A 166 -0.65 -9.41 -5.12
C PHE A 166 -1.63 -10.46 -4.60
N LYS A 167 -2.25 -10.18 -3.45
CA LYS A 167 -3.16 -11.09 -2.74
C LYS A 167 -4.41 -10.33 -2.29
N ILE A 168 -5.57 -10.92 -2.55
CA ILE A 168 -6.86 -10.42 -2.04
C ILE A 168 -7.43 -11.49 -1.12
N TYR A 169 -7.68 -11.17 0.13
CA TYR A 169 -8.28 -12.11 1.07
C TYR A 169 -9.79 -11.85 1.17
N LEU A 170 -10.58 -12.88 0.85
CA LEU A 170 -12.03 -12.80 0.73
C LEU A 170 -12.69 -13.62 1.83
N SER A 171 -13.85 -13.19 2.32
CA SER A 171 -14.69 -13.96 3.25
C SER A 171 -16.12 -13.99 2.77
N ASP A 172 -16.82 -15.10 3.00
CA ASP A 172 -18.27 -15.17 2.92
C ASP A 172 -18.85 -14.67 4.26
N SER A 173 -19.60 -13.57 4.25
CA SER A 173 -20.31 -13.06 5.44
C SER A 173 -19.47 -12.68 6.69
N GLY A 174 -18.14 -12.53 6.58
CA GLY A 174 -17.28 -12.09 7.69
C GLY A 174 -16.84 -13.20 8.66
N LEU A 175 -17.08 -14.48 8.32
CA LEU A 175 -16.58 -15.62 9.07
C LEU A 175 -15.69 -16.50 8.18
N THR A 176 -14.41 -16.59 8.56
CA THR A 176 -13.34 -17.44 7.97
C THR A 176 -12.91 -17.09 6.54
N GLY A 177 -11.59 -16.97 6.36
CA GLY A 177 -10.99 -16.40 5.16
C GLY A 177 -10.64 -17.42 4.08
N ILE A 178 -10.91 -17.05 2.83
CA ILE A 178 -10.35 -17.62 1.62
C ILE A 178 -9.10 -16.79 1.26
N TYR A 179 -7.96 -17.47 1.12
CA TYR A 179 -6.67 -16.86 0.80
C TYR A 179 -6.45 -16.92 -0.72
N LEU A 180 -6.15 -15.78 -1.37
CA LEU A 180 -5.80 -15.69 -2.80
C LEU A 180 -4.33 -15.41 -3.05
#